data_AF-A0A7X6DW77-F1
#
_entry.id   AF-A0A7X6DW77-F1
#
_cell.length_a   1.000
_cell.length_b   1.000
_cell.length_c   1.000
_cell.angle_alpha   90.00
_cell.angle_beta   90.00
_cell.angle_gamma   90.00
#
_symmetry.space_group_name_H-M   'P 1'
#
loop_
_entity.id
_entity.type
_entity.pdbx_description
1 polymer ?
#
loop_
_entity_poly.entity_id
_entity_poly.type
_entity_poly.pdbx_seq_one_letter_code
_entity_poly.pdbx_strand_id
1 'polypeptide(L)'
;MDVIKEKDVREGRPHRWPPLVTAAAGTAWLLMIASFVALPVRGEAARPVQEMVATLEDEVRDLPEKRIAWSTFWKLCWKEYPGATSYELEFLTNEGVSPRLRRQSARCFRIEVASGENERREGFVHRNVQLALQWGQLACRVRAVFDEGRVSEWSPAVVVGKALGHNK
;
A
#
# COMPACT_ATOMS: atom_id res chain seq x y z
N MET A 1 -46.77 9.81 48.45
CA MET A 1 -46.57 10.57 49.70
C MET A 1 -46.64 9.55 50.81
N ASP A 2 -45.57 9.34 51.56
CA ASP A 2 -45.63 8.70 52.88
C ASP A 2 -44.39 9.12 53.68
N VAL A 3 -44.62 9.50 54.94
CA VAL A 3 -43.61 10.08 55.84
C VAL A 3 -43.78 9.46 57.22
N ILE A 4 -42.80 8.67 57.66
CA ILE A 4 -42.68 8.16 59.04
C ILE A 4 -41.19 8.24 59.40
N LYS A 5 -40.77 9.33 60.05
CA LYS A 5 -40.51 9.44 61.51
C LYS A 5 -39.49 8.44 62.09
N GLU A 6 -38.22 8.84 62.01
CA GLU A 6 -37.41 9.27 63.16
C GLU A 6 -37.60 8.54 64.52
N LYS A 7 -36.48 8.00 65.05
CA LYS A 7 -36.30 7.74 66.48
C LYS A 7 -34.83 7.96 66.89
N ASP A 8 -34.65 8.38 68.13
CA ASP A 8 -33.51 9.15 68.67
C ASP A 8 -32.82 8.40 69.85
N VAL A 9 -31.83 9.05 70.50
CA VAL A 9 -31.17 8.72 71.79
C VAL A 9 -30.00 7.71 71.66
N ARG A 10 -28.72 8.15 71.71
CA ARG A 10 -27.81 8.35 72.89
C ARG A 10 -27.59 7.06 73.72
N GLU A 11 -26.42 6.76 74.31
CA GLU A 11 -25.51 7.61 75.11
C GLU A 11 -24.16 6.89 75.39
N GLY A 12 -23.07 7.59 75.77
CA GLY A 12 -21.83 6.93 76.26
C GLY A 12 -20.50 7.69 76.04
N ARG A 13 -20.07 8.50 77.02
CA ARG A 13 -18.74 9.15 77.16
C ARG A 13 -18.11 8.70 78.50
N PRO A 14 -16.89 9.14 78.91
CA PRO A 14 -15.61 9.33 78.21
C PRO A 14 -14.40 8.76 79.03
N HIS A 15 -13.17 8.80 78.50
CA HIS A 15 -11.95 8.84 79.34
C HIS A 15 -10.89 9.81 78.79
N ARG A 16 -9.89 10.16 79.62
CA ARG A 16 -9.24 11.48 79.65
C ARG A 16 -7.69 11.39 79.55
N TRP A 17 -7.14 12.12 78.58
CA TRP A 17 -5.80 12.73 78.38
C TRP A 17 -4.77 12.83 79.55
N PRO A 18 -3.49 13.23 79.28
CA PRO A 18 -2.79 13.44 78.00
C PRO A 18 -1.68 12.35 77.83
N PRO A 19 -0.33 12.55 77.68
CA PRO A 19 0.53 13.75 77.50
C PRO A 19 0.75 14.14 76.00
N LEU A 20 1.86 14.83 75.69
CA LEU A 20 2.37 15.22 74.36
C LEU A 20 3.84 14.76 74.23
N VAL A 21 4.27 14.29 73.05
CA VAL A 21 5.68 14.32 72.61
C VAL A 21 5.74 14.72 71.13
N THR A 22 6.79 15.45 70.78
CA THR A 22 6.91 16.31 69.59
C THR A 22 7.45 15.62 68.34
N ALA A 23 7.04 16.16 67.18
CA ALA A 23 7.80 16.29 65.94
C ALA A 23 8.43 15.04 65.25
N ALA A 24 7.93 14.75 64.05
CA ALA A 24 8.79 14.57 62.86
C ALA A 24 8.00 14.89 61.59
N ALA A 25 8.56 15.71 60.69
CA ALA A 25 7.97 15.96 59.38
C ALA A 25 8.24 14.77 58.45
N GLY A 26 7.19 14.09 57.99
CA GLY A 26 7.26 13.04 56.97
C GLY A 26 6.54 13.49 55.71
N THR A 27 7.29 13.69 54.62
CA THR A 27 6.76 14.17 53.34
C THR A 27 5.87 13.12 52.67
N ALA A 28 4.56 13.39 52.60
CA ALA A 28 3.61 12.57 51.87
C ALA A 28 3.88 12.69 50.34
N TRP A 29 4.52 11.66 49.76
CA TRP A 29 4.70 11.55 48.32
C TRP A 29 3.36 11.26 47.62
N LEU A 30 2.81 12.24 46.90
CA LEU A 30 1.73 11.99 45.96
C LEU A 30 2.26 11.19 44.76
N LEU A 31 1.92 9.91 44.70
CA LEU A 31 2.04 9.10 43.48
C LEU A 31 0.95 9.48 42.47
N MET A 32 1.18 10.56 41.73
CA MET A 32 0.47 10.85 40.48
C MET A 32 0.90 9.83 39.42
N ILE A 33 0.30 8.64 39.42
CA ILE A 33 0.43 7.68 38.32
C ILE A 33 -0.35 8.27 37.14
N ALA A 34 0.37 8.91 36.22
CA ALA A 34 -0.21 9.37 34.97
C ALA A 34 -0.66 8.14 34.15
N SER A 35 -1.96 8.02 33.89
CA SER A 35 -2.49 7.08 32.91
C SER A 35 -1.99 7.48 31.52
N PHE A 36 -0.87 6.89 31.09
CA PHE A 36 -0.44 6.93 29.71
C PHE A 36 -1.43 6.14 28.86
N VAL A 37 -2.47 6.83 28.38
CA VAL A 37 -3.27 6.35 27.27
C VAL A 37 -2.35 6.28 26.06
N ALA A 38 -1.86 5.07 25.77
CA ALA A 38 -1.10 4.79 24.57
C ALA A 38 -2.00 5.01 23.36
N LEU A 39 -1.99 6.23 22.83
CA LEU A 39 -2.55 6.53 21.52
C LEU A 39 -1.92 5.54 20.52
N PRO A 40 -2.73 4.78 19.76
CA PRO A 40 -2.17 3.90 18.75
C PRO A 40 -1.37 4.76 17.77
N VAL A 41 -0.08 4.47 17.64
CA VAL A 41 0.75 5.05 16.59
C VAL A 41 0.06 4.69 15.28
N ARG A 42 -0.56 5.70 14.63
CA ARG A 42 -0.99 5.58 13.24
C ARG A 42 0.28 5.33 12.45
N GLY A 43 0.52 4.07 12.08
CA GLY A 43 1.71 3.67 11.35
C GLY A 43 1.88 4.54 10.11
N GLU A 44 3.11 5.01 9.87
CA GLU A 44 3.44 5.79 8.68
C GLU A 44 2.95 5.03 7.44
N ALA A 45 2.11 5.69 6.61
CA ALA A 45 1.53 5.05 5.44
C ALA A 45 2.65 4.52 4.54
N ALA A 46 2.63 3.21 4.27
CA ALA A 46 3.70 2.55 3.53
C ALA A 46 3.80 3.16 2.12
N ARG A 47 4.96 3.75 1.82
CA ARG A 47 5.20 4.60 0.64
C ARG A 47 4.91 3.86 -0.67
N PRO A 48 4.55 4.56 -1.76
CA PRO A 48 4.38 3.95 -3.07
C PRO A 48 5.62 3.19 -3.55
N VAL A 49 5.41 2.19 -4.43
CA VAL A 49 6.50 1.57 -5.20
C VAL A 49 7.16 2.61 -6.11
N GLN A 50 8.49 2.62 -6.17
CA GLN A 50 9.30 3.65 -6.84
C GLN A 50 10.19 3.07 -7.94
N GLU A 51 10.89 3.96 -8.66
CA GLU A 51 11.87 3.61 -9.71
C GLU A 51 11.27 2.66 -10.76
N MET A 52 10.05 2.97 -11.19
CA MET A 52 9.37 2.27 -12.28
C MET A 52 10.03 2.61 -13.62
N VAL A 53 10.39 1.58 -14.36
CA VAL A 53 10.99 1.65 -15.69
C VAL A 53 10.12 0.83 -16.63
N ALA A 54 9.68 1.43 -17.73
CA ALA A 54 8.89 0.75 -18.76
C ALA A 54 9.65 0.72 -20.08
N THR A 55 9.77 -0.46 -20.69
CA THR A 55 10.42 -0.67 -21.99
C THR A 55 9.47 -1.33 -22.98
N LEU A 56 9.83 -1.25 -24.27
CA LEU A 56 9.24 -2.06 -25.33
C LEU A 56 10.30 -3.08 -25.79
N GLU A 57 9.93 -4.36 -25.82
CA GLU A 57 10.75 -5.48 -26.28
C GLU A 57 10.09 -6.09 -27.52
N ASP A 58 10.73 -6.00 -28.69
CA ASP A 58 10.23 -6.62 -29.92
C ASP A 58 10.82 -8.02 -30.11
N GLU A 59 9.97 -8.99 -30.45
CA GLU A 59 10.36 -10.36 -30.77
C GLU A 59 9.87 -10.73 -32.17
N VAL A 60 10.67 -11.49 -32.90
CA VAL A 60 10.41 -11.88 -34.29
C VAL A 60 10.65 -13.37 -34.45
N ARG A 61 9.70 -14.06 -35.08
CA ARG A 61 9.80 -15.47 -35.46
C ARG A 61 9.66 -15.59 -36.97
N ASP A 62 10.62 -16.27 -37.57
CA ASP A 62 10.64 -16.57 -39.00
C ASP A 62 9.49 -17.52 -39.39
N LEU A 63 8.87 -17.24 -40.53
CA LEU A 63 7.84 -18.08 -41.14
C LEU A 63 8.29 -18.52 -42.55
N PRO A 64 7.66 -19.53 -43.15
CA PRO A 64 7.84 -19.86 -44.57
C PRO A 64 7.61 -18.65 -45.50
N GLU A 65 8.02 -18.79 -46.76
CA GLU A 65 7.74 -17.81 -47.82
C GLU A 65 8.29 -16.39 -47.54
N LYS A 66 9.37 -16.29 -46.74
CA LYS A 66 9.99 -15.02 -46.30
C LYS A 66 9.07 -14.14 -45.44
N ARG A 67 8.03 -14.71 -44.84
CA ARG A 67 7.16 -14.04 -43.87
C ARG A 67 7.80 -14.01 -42.47
N ILE A 68 7.28 -13.15 -41.61
CA ILE A 68 7.58 -13.10 -40.18
C ILE A 68 6.28 -13.04 -39.38
N ALA A 69 6.29 -13.63 -38.18
CA ALA A 69 5.44 -13.25 -37.09
C ALA A 69 6.24 -12.35 -36.15
N TRP A 70 5.65 -11.28 -35.65
CA TRP A 70 6.29 -10.38 -34.70
C TRP A 70 5.33 -10.02 -33.56
N SER A 71 5.91 -9.78 -32.38
CA SER A 71 5.20 -9.33 -31.19
C SER A 71 6.01 -8.22 -30.52
N THR A 72 5.32 -7.18 -30.07
CA THR A 72 5.87 -6.14 -29.21
C THR A 72 5.33 -6.33 -27.80
N PHE A 73 6.24 -6.49 -26.85
CA PHE A 73 5.92 -6.58 -25.44
C PHE A 73 6.21 -5.27 -24.73
N TRP A 74 5.27 -4.82 -23.90
CA TRP A 74 5.51 -3.78 -22.92
C TRP A 74 5.90 -4.42 -21.60
N LYS A 75 7.01 -3.96 -21.03
CA LYS A 75 7.59 -4.50 -19.81
C LYS A 75 7.78 -3.39 -18.79
N LEU A 76 7.10 -3.50 -17.66
CA LEU A 76 7.24 -2.62 -16.51
C LEU A 76 8.05 -3.34 -15.44
N CYS A 77 9.19 -2.78 -15.06
CA CYS A 77 9.99 -3.22 -13.91
C CYS A 77 10.02 -2.13 -12.84
N TRP A 78 10.23 -2.53 -11.59
CA TRP A 78 10.37 -1.61 -10.46
C TRP A 78 11.48 -2.05 -9.50
N LYS A 79 11.92 -1.11 -8.66
CA LYS A 79 12.86 -1.41 -7.58
C LYS A 79 12.21 -2.28 -6.51
N GLU A 80 13.03 -3.09 -5.88
CA GLU A 80 12.63 -3.93 -4.77
C GLU A 80 12.10 -3.10 -3.60
N TYR A 81 10.91 -3.47 -3.12
CA TYR A 81 10.30 -2.83 -1.97
C TYR A 81 10.66 -3.62 -0.69
N PRO A 82 11.36 -3.02 0.29
CA PRO A 82 11.80 -3.73 1.49
C PRO A 82 10.65 -4.39 2.25
N GLY A 83 10.79 -5.68 2.55
CA GLY A 83 9.78 -6.48 3.27
C GLY A 83 8.55 -6.90 2.44
N ALA A 84 8.50 -6.58 1.15
CA ALA A 84 7.40 -7.05 0.29
C ALA A 84 7.53 -8.55 -0.02
N THR A 85 6.48 -9.31 0.24
CA THR A 85 6.39 -10.74 -0.10
C THR A 85 5.84 -10.97 -1.51
N SER A 86 5.05 -10.01 -2.00
CA SER A 86 4.56 -9.97 -3.38
C SER A 86 4.17 -8.54 -3.78
N TYR A 87 3.75 -8.38 -5.04
CA TYR A 87 3.26 -7.14 -5.60
C TYR A 87 1.87 -7.40 -6.19
N GLU A 88 0.99 -6.41 -6.07
CA GLU A 88 -0.29 -6.36 -6.76
C GLU A 88 -0.25 -5.32 -7.86
N LEU A 89 -0.79 -5.70 -9.02
CA LEU A 89 -0.94 -4.87 -10.19
C LEU A 89 -2.42 -4.65 -10.45
N GLU A 90 -2.78 -3.39 -10.70
CA GLU A 90 -4.11 -2.98 -11.10
C GLU A 90 -4.07 -2.33 -12.48
N PHE A 91 -5.00 -2.76 -13.34
CA PHE A 91 -5.17 -2.21 -14.68
C PHE A 91 -6.31 -1.20 -14.67
N LEU A 92 -5.98 -0.01 -15.15
CA LEU A 92 -6.86 1.13 -15.33
C LEU A 92 -7.18 1.21 -16.81
N THR A 93 -8.45 1.17 -17.16
CA THR A 93 -8.92 1.31 -18.55
C THR A 93 -9.78 2.57 -18.70
N ASN A 94 -10.05 2.99 -19.94
CA ASN A 94 -10.96 4.10 -20.20
C ASN A 94 -12.42 3.80 -19.79
N GLU A 95 -12.78 2.52 -19.60
CA GLU A 95 -14.06 2.08 -19.01
C GLU A 95 -14.07 2.08 -17.48
N GLY A 96 -12.91 2.21 -16.82
CA GLY A 96 -12.78 2.27 -15.37
C GLY A 96 -11.69 1.35 -14.81
N VAL A 97 -11.87 0.89 -13.56
CA VAL A 97 -10.88 0.08 -12.84
C VAL A 97 -11.32 -1.38 -12.81
N SER A 98 -10.43 -2.30 -13.19
CA SER A 98 -10.70 -3.74 -13.03
C SER A 98 -10.72 -4.13 -11.53
N PRO A 99 -11.77 -4.81 -11.04
CA PRO A 99 -11.78 -5.34 -9.66
C PRO A 99 -10.83 -6.53 -9.47
N ARG A 100 -10.23 -7.06 -10.54
CA ARG A 100 -9.29 -8.19 -10.49
C ARG A 100 -7.85 -7.68 -10.46
N LEU A 101 -7.25 -7.71 -9.28
CA LEU A 101 -5.81 -7.46 -9.11
C LEU A 101 -5.00 -8.68 -9.56
N ARG A 102 -3.89 -8.44 -10.27
CA ARG A 102 -2.90 -9.48 -10.58
C ARG A 102 -1.81 -9.46 -9.51
N ARG A 103 -1.63 -10.56 -8.77
CA ARG A 103 -0.56 -10.70 -7.77
C ARG A 103 0.64 -11.48 -8.35
N GLN A 104 1.86 -11.04 -8.07
CA GLN A 104 3.10 -11.73 -8.46
C GLN A 104 4.26 -11.41 -7.52
N SER A 105 5.23 -12.31 -7.36
CA SER A 105 6.48 -12.05 -6.63
C SER A 105 7.54 -11.32 -7.46
N ALA A 106 7.54 -11.51 -8.78
CA ALA A 106 8.51 -10.91 -9.69
C ALA A 106 8.35 -9.38 -9.78
N ARG A 107 9.49 -8.67 -9.80
CA ARG A 107 9.59 -7.20 -9.91
C ARG A 107 9.47 -6.64 -11.33
N CYS A 108 9.17 -7.51 -12.28
CA CYS A 108 8.91 -7.14 -13.67
C CYS A 108 7.62 -7.81 -14.13
N PHE A 109 6.78 -7.05 -14.81
CA PHE A 109 5.58 -7.50 -15.48
C PHE A 109 5.71 -7.25 -16.98
N ARG A 110 5.27 -8.19 -17.80
CA ARG A 110 5.39 -8.14 -19.26
C ARG A 110 4.08 -8.62 -19.90
N ILE A 111 3.61 -7.86 -20.90
CA ILE A 111 2.42 -8.14 -21.71
C ILE A 111 2.71 -7.87 -23.18
N GLU A 112 2.10 -8.65 -24.07
CA GLU A 112 2.03 -8.30 -25.48
C GLU A 112 1.08 -7.11 -25.64
N VAL A 113 1.49 -6.12 -26.45
CA VAL A 113 0.76 -4.86 -26.68
C VAL A 113 0.57 -4.54 -28.15
N ALA A 114 1.30 -5.23 -29.03
CA ALA A 114 1.05 -5.26 -30.46
C ALA A 114 1.59 -6.58 -31.02
N SER A 115 0.99 -7.09 -32.08
CA SER A 115 1.52 -8.25 -32.83
C SER A 115 0.99 -8.26 -34.27
N GLY A 116 1.60 -9.09 -35.11
CA GLY A 116 1.17 -9.28 -36.48
C GLY A 116 2.00 -10.30 -37.26
N GLU A 117 1.54 -10.60 -38.47
CA GLU A 117 2.32 -11.36 -39.46
C GLU A 117 2.30 -10.64 -40.82
N ASN A 118 3.44 -10.54 -41.48
CA ASN A 118 3.59 -9.90 -42.79
C ASN A 118 4.86 -10.40 -43.50
N GLU A 119 5.17 -9.90 -44.70
CA GLU A 119 6.45 -10.22 -45.34
C GLU A 119 7.61 -9.51 -44.61
N ARG A 120 8.77 -10.17 -44.47
CA ARG A 120 9.92 -9.62 -43.71
C ARG A 120 10.30 -8.21 -44.15
N ARG A 121 10.22 -7.92 -45.46
CA ARG A 121 10.59 -6.61 -46.04
C ARG A 121 9.73 -5.44 -45.53
N GLU A 122 8.58 -5.73 -44.93
CA GLU A 122 7.56 -4.75 -44.53
C GLU A 122 7.73 -4.33 -43.05
N GLY A 123 8.63 -4.98 -42.30
CA GLY A 123 8.92 -4.66 -40.91
C GLY A 123 7.75 -5.00 -39.98
N PHE A 124 7.44 -4.13 -39.02
CA PHE A 124 6.34 -4.34 -38.06
C PHE A 124 5.12 -3.50 -38.44
N VAL A 125 4.37 -4.00 -39.42
CA VAL A 125 3.25 -3.27 -40.05
C VAL A 125 2.18 -2.91 -39.02
N HIS A 126 1.73 -1.65 -39.01
CA HIS A 126 0.78 -1.10 -38.03
C HIS A 126 1.18 -1.13 -36.54
N ARG A 127 2.37 -1.61 -36.15
CA ARG A 127 2.85 -1.63 -34.75
C ARG A 127 2.61 -0.33 -33.99
N ASN A 128 3.01 0.80 -34.58
CA ASN A 128 2.88 2.11 -33.92
C ASN A 128 1.41 2.55 -33.75
N VAL A 129 0.49 2.08 -34.60
CA VAL A 129 -0.95 2.31 -34.45
C VAL A 129 -1.51 1.47 -33.31
N GLN A 130 -1.14 0.18 -33.24
CA GLN A 130 -1.52 -0.71 -32.13
C GLN A 130 -1.01 -0.16 -30.78
N LEU A 131 0.26 0.26 -30.70
CA LEU A 131 0.83 0.88 -29.50
C LEU A 131 0.13 2.18 -29.10
N ALA A 132 -0.27 3.02 -30.06
CA ALA A 132 -1.00 4.25 -29.79
C ALA A 132 -2.42 3.98 -29.23
N LEU A 133 -3.09 2.91 -29.70
CA LEU A 133 -4.36 2.47 -29.12
C LEU A 133 -4.19 2.03 -27.66
N GLN A 134 -3.20 1.18 -27.37
CA GLN A 134 -2.90 0.76 -25.99
C GLN A 134 -2.57 1.96 -25.08
N TRP A 135 -1.80 2.93 -25.60
CA TRP A 135 -1.44 4.14 -24.86
C TRP A 135 -2.65 5.03 -24.53
N GLY A 136 -3.70 5.02 -25.36
CA GLY A 136 -4.95 5.74 -25.08
C GLY A 136 -5.90 5.01 -24.12
N GLN A 137 -5.75 3.70 -23.94
CA GLN A 137 -6.77 2.84 -23.33
C GLN A 137 -6.35 2.15 -22.03
N LEU A 138 -5.05 1.96 -21.78
CA LEU A 138 -4.58 1.08 -20.69
C LEU A 138 -3.41 1.69 -19.90
N ALA A 139 -3.54 1.69 -18.58
CA ALA A 139 -2.45 1.98 -17.65
C ALA A 139 -2.36 0.92 -16.54
N CYS A 140 -1.18 0.78 -15.95
CA CYS A 140 -0.89 -0.15 -14.86
C CYS A 140 -0.32 0.62 -13.67
N ARG A 141 -0.79 0.30 -12.46
CA ARG A 141 -0.15 0.73 -11.19
C ARG A 141 0.16 -0.47 -10.31
N VAL A 142 1.15 -0.32 -9.44
CA VAL A 142 1.72 -1.40 -8.63
C VAL A 142 1.73 -1.00 -7.16
N ARG A 143 1.42 -1.93 -6.26
CA ARG A 143 1.66 -1.78 -4.81
C ARG A 143 2.38 -3.00 -4.26
N ALA A 144 3.16 -2.80 -3.21
CA ALA A 144 3.75 -3.88 -2.44
C ALA A 144 2.68 -4.53 -1.53
N VAL A 145 2.82 -5.83 -1.33
CA VAL A 145 2.08 -6.63 -0.34
C VAL A 145 3.10 -7.16 0.66
N PHE A 146 2.83 -6.94 1.94
CA PHE A 146 3.64 -7.41 3.06
C PHE A 146 3.00 -8.65 3.70
N ASP A 147 3.66 -9.20 4.71
CA ASP A 147 3.02 -10.16 5.62
C ASP A 147 1.73 -9.60 6.26
N GLU A 148 0.86 -10.53 6.65
CA GLU A 148 -0.45 -10.25 7.27
C GLU A 148 -1.42 -9.46 6.35
N GLY A 149 -1.14 -9.40 5.05
CA GLY A 149 -2.02 -8.78 4.05
C GLY A 149 -2.00 -7.24 4.07
N ARG A 150 -1.08 -6.63 4.81
CA ARG A 150 -0.81 -5.19 4.71
C ARG A 150 -0.28 -4.86 3.32
N VAL A 151 -0.57 -3.65 2.84
CA VAL A 151 -0.17 -3.19 1.50
C VAL A 151 0.43 -1.79 1.55
N SER A 152 1.22 -1.44 0.53
CA SER A 152 1.64 -0.05 0.33
C SER A 152 0.55 0.79 -0.33
N GLU A 153 0.75 2.10 -0.32
CA GLU A 153 0.13 3.00 -1.29
C GLU A 153 0.42 2.53 -2.72
N TRP A 154 -0.49 2.86 -3.64
CA TRP A 154 -0.31 2.60 -5.06
C TRP A 154 0.78 3.50 -5.66
N SER A 155 1.58 2.96 -6.58
CA SER A 155 2.40 3.75 -7.48
C SER A 155 1.56 4.73 -8.31
N PRO A 156 2.18 5.78 -8.88
CA PRO A 156 1.62 6.44 -10.06
C PRO A 156 1.26 5.42 -11.15
N ALA A 157 0.24 5.72 -11.96
CA ALA A 157 -0.11 4.89 -13.10
C ALA A 157 0.91 5.08 -14.22
N VAL A 158 1.43 3.97 -14.76
CA VAL A 158 2.27 3.96 -15.96
C VAL A 158 1.44 3.49 -17.14
N VAL A 159 1.37 4.31 -18.17
CA VAL A 159 0.54 4.01 -19.35
C VAL A 159 1.23 2.98 -20.24
N VAL A 160 0.46 2.01 -20.71
CA VAL A 160 0.93 0.86 -21.50
C VAL A 160 1.25 1.29 -22.93
N GLY A 161 2.10 0.55 -23.64
CA GLY A 161 2.48 0.85 -25.02
C GLY A 161 3.50 1.99 -25.18
N LYS A 162 3.86 2.67 -24.09
CA LYS A 162 4.89 3.72 -24.05
C LYS A 162 6.05 3.32 -23.12
N ALA A 163 7.28 3.56 -23.58
CA ALA A 163 8.46 3.45 -22.73
C ALA A 163 8.56 4.67 -21.80
N LEU A 164 8.97 4.44 -20.54
CA LEU A 164 9.39 5.52 -19.65
C LEU A 164 10.84 5.86 -19.98
N GLY A 165 11.12 7.13 -20.27
CA GLY A 165 12.48 7.57 -20.52
C GLY A 165 13.35 7.35 -19.29
N HIS A 166 14.47 6.66 -19.46
CA HIS A 166 15.55 6.71 -18.48
C HIS A 166 16.05 8.16 -18.42
N ASN A 167 15.88 8.82 -17.28
CA ASN A 167 16.76 9.93 -16.94
C ASN A 167 18.17 9.34 -16.85
N LYS A 168 19.04 9.77 -17.78
CA LYS A 168 20.49 9.59 -17.69
C LYS A 168 21.08 10.64 -16.75
#